data_AF-A0A7K0HKS4-F1
#
_entry.id   AF-A0A7K0HKS4-F1
#
_cell.length_a   1.000
_cell.length_b   1.000
_cell.length_c   1.000
_cell.angle_alpha   90.00
_cell.angle_beta   90.00
_cell.angle_gamma   90.00
#
_symmetry.space_group_name_H-M   'P 1'
#
loop_
_entity.id
_entity.type
_entity.pdbx_description
1 polymer ?
#
loop_
_entity_poly.entity_id
_entity_poly.type
_entity_poly.pdbx_seq_one_letter_code
_entity_poly.pdbx_strand_id
1 'polypeptide(L)' 'DEFDRLRSTMRSMLPVIKAGQSRALLLVTLYGCTDSSLYQCMAHELVDPWMEEASPKKSKTVLIRRLRDYDRWLKHNE' A
#
# COMPACT_ATOMS: atom_id res chain seq x y z
N ASP A 1 -20.29 9.97 -0.55
CA ASP A 1 -19.97 11.10 -1.46
C ASP A 1 -18.53 11.61 -1.37
N GLU A 2 -18.08 12.21 -0.26
CA GLU A 2 -16.73 12.80 -0.19
C GLU A 2 -15.61 11.75 -0.21
N PHE A 3 -15.75 10.69 0.60
CA PHE A 3 -14.78 9.58 0.62
C PHE A 3 -14.66 8.89 -0.75
N ASP A 4 -15.78 8.67 -1.44
CA ASP A 4 -15.77 8.08 -2.78
C ASP A 4 -15.12 8.97 -3.82
N ARG A 5 -15.34 10.30 -3.74
CA ARG A 5 -14.63 11.26 -4.59
C ARG A 5 -13.13 11.23 -4.33
N LEU A 6 -12.71 11.22 -3.06
CA LEU A 6 -11.30 11.13 -2.70
C LEU A 6 -10.68 9.82 -3.19
N ARG A 7 -11.35 8.69 -2.96
CA ARG A 7 -10.92 7.36 -3.42
C ARG A 7 -10.82 7.30 -4.94
N SER A 8 -11.78 7.88 -5.67
CA SER A 8 -11.75 7.98 -7.13
C SER A 8 -10.54 8.79 -7.61
N THR A 9 -10.27 9.93 -6.98
CA THR A 9 -9.10 10.77 -7.28
C THR A 9 -7.79 10.03 -6.98
N MET A 10 -7.69 9.34 -5.86
CA MET A 10 -6.50 8.54 -5.53
C MET A 10 -6.27 7.40 -6.53
N ARG A 11 -7.35 6.73 -6.97
CA ARG A 11 -7.27 5.70 -8.01
C ARG A 11 -6.80 6.25 -9.36
N SER A 12 -7.27 7.43 -9.76
CA SER A 12 -6.82 8.04 -11.02
C SER A 12 -5.36 8.50 -10.96
N MET A 13 -4.83 8.79 -9.77
CA MET A 13 -3.42 9.12 -9.57
C MET A 13 -2.47 7.93 -9.64
N LEU A 14 -2.90 6.72 -9.25
CA LEU A 14 -2.04 5.51 -9.23
C LEU A 14 -1.23 5.28 -10.52
N PRO A 15 -1.82 5.31 -11.73
CA PRO A 15 -1.07 5.06 -12.97
C PRO A 15 -0.05 6.17 -13.30
N VAL A 16 -0.26 7.41 -12.85
CA VAL A 16 0.65 8.53 -13.15
C VAL A 16 1.82 8.66 -12.17
N ILE A 17 1.75 8.01 -11.00
CA ILE A 17 2.84 7.99 -10.03
C ILE A 17 3.95 7.05 -10.53
N LYS A 18 5.04 7.63 -11.04
CA LYS A 18 6.20 6.86 -11.54
C LYS A 18 7.06 6.26 -10.43
N ALA A 19 7.15 6.93 -9.28
CA ALA A 19 7.98 6.49 -8.17
C ALA A 19 7.33 5.30 -7.43
N GLY A 20 7.96 4.13 -7.46
CA GLY A 20 7.45 2.91 -6.82
C GLY A 20 7.15 3.09 -5.33
N GLN A 21 8.01 3.80 -4.59
CA GLN A 21 7.78 4.06 -3.16
C GLN A 21 6.55 4.95 -2.91
N SER A 22 6.31 5.96 -3.75
CA SER A 22 5.11 6.82 -3.64
C SER A 22 3.85 6.05 -3.99
N ARG A 23 3.92 5.13 -4.97
CA ARG A 23 2.81 4.26 -5.33
C ARG A 23 2.47 3.29 -4.20
N ALA A 24 3.48 2.66 -3.60
CA ALA A 24 3.32 1.78 -2.45
C ALA A 24 2.73 2.53 -1.23
N LEU A 25 3.20 3.74 -0.96
CA LEU A 25 2.63 4.58 0.11
C LEU A 25 1.13 4.80 -0.08
N LEU A 26 0.70 5.12 -1.32
CA LEU A 26 -0.71 5.31 -1.62
C LEU A 26 -1.51 4.01 -1.49
N LEU A 27 -0.98 2.89 -1.97
CA LEU A 27 -1.66 1.59 -1.90
C LEU A 27 -1.82 1.08 -0.46
N VAL A 28 -0.77 1.17 0.36
CA VAL A 28 -0.84 0.83 1.79
C VAL A 28 -1.85 1.73 2.51
N THR A 29 -1.90 3.02 2.16
CA THR A 29 -2.90 3.94 2.73
C THR A 29 -4.32 3.55 2.32
N LEU A 30 -4.54 3.29 1.02
CA LEU A 30 -5.85 2.86 0.51
C LEU A 30 -6.30 1.54 1.13
N TYR A 31 -5.39 0.58 1.32
CA TYR A 31 -5.71 -0.67 1.99
C TYR A 31 -6.26 -0.41 3.40
N GLY A 32 -5.51 0.28 4.27
CA GLY A 32 -5.97 0.58 5.63
C GLY A 32 -7.23 1.45 5.71
N CYS A 33 -7.50 2.28 4.70
CA CYS A 33 -8.71 3.12 4.66
C CYS A 33 -9.95 2.43 4.09
N THR A 34 -9.79 1.35 3.32
CA THR A 34 -10.91 0.75 2.57
C THR A 34 -11.16 -0.71 2.89
N ASP A 35 -10.26 -1.36 3.64
CA ASP A 35 -10.33 -2.79 3.93
C ASP A 35 -10.55 -3.61 2.66
N SER A 36 -9.75 -3.33 1.62
CA SER A 36 -9.89 -3.96 0.30
C SER A 36 -8.71 -4.85 -0.03
N SER A 37 -8.99 -6.13 -0.23
CA SER A 37 -8.02 -7.14 -0.68
C SER A 37 -7.36 -6.80 -2.02
N LEU A 38 -8.01 -5.99 -2.87
CA LEU A 38 -7.40 -5.47 -4.10
C LEU A 38 -6.17 -4.59 -3.79
N TYR A 39 -6.32 -3.60 -2.90
CA TYR A 39 -5.20 -2.72 -2.56
C TYR A 39 -4.15 -3.43 -1.71
N GLN A 40 -4.56 -4.42 -0.93
CA GLN A 40 -3.65 -5.30 -0.22
C GLN A 40 -2.72 -6.03 -1.21
N CYS A 41 -3.29 -6.76 -2.18
CA CYS A 41 -2.53 -7.48 -3.20
C CYS A 41 -1.56 -6.55 -3.96
N MET A 42 -2.07 -5.42 -4.45
CA MET A 42 -1.23 -4.43 -5.15
C MET A 42 -0.13 -3.83 -4.27
N ALA A 43 -0.37 -3.66 -2.96
CA ALA A 43 0.64 -3.18 -2.03
C ALA A 43 1.76 -4.21 -1.86
N HIS A 44 1.42 -5.49 -1.71
CA HIS A 44 2.39 -6.60 -1.63
C HIS A 44 3.24 -6.71 -2.90
N GLU A 45 2.64 -6.61 -4.09
CA GLU A 45 3.39 -6.63 -5.36
C GLU A 45 4.56 -5.62 -5.39
N LEU A 46 4.41 -4.46 -4.74
CA LEU A 46 5.45 -3.43 -4.68
C LEU A 46 6.37 -3.55 -3.47
N VAL A 47 5.86 -4.00 -2.33
CA VAL A 47 6.57 -3.99 -1.04
C VAL A 47 7.39 -5.26 -0.84
N ASP A 48 6.92 -6.41 -1.33
CA ASP A 48 7.56 -7.71 -1.11
C ASP A 48 9.02 -7.75 -1.61
N PRO A 49 9.37 -7.20 -2.79
CA PRO A 49 10.75 -7.15 -3.24
C PRO A 49 11.69 -6.40 -2.29
N TRP A 50 11.18 -5.49 -1.45
CA TRP A 50 11.99 -4.72 -0.50
C TRP A 50 12.37 -5.53 0.73
N MET A 51 11.68 -6.64 1.01
CA MET A 51 12.03 -7.53 2.12
C MET A 51 13.34 -8.28 1.86
N GLU A 52 13.66 -8.51 0.58
CA GLU A 52 14.89 -9.15 0.12
C GLU A 52 16.06 -8.15 -0.04
N GLU A 53 15.82 -6.84 0.14
CA GLU A 53 16.89 -5.84 0.10
C GLU A 53 17.79 -6.01 1.34
N ALA A 54 19.12 -6.06 1.14
CA ALA A 54 20.07 -6.21 2.23
C ALA A 54 20.01 -5.07 3.27
N SER A 55 19.63 -3.87 2.84
CA SER A 55 19.48 -2.69 3.72
C SER A 55 18.45 -1.72 3.14
N PRO A 56 17.14 -1.99 3.31
CA PRO A 56 16.10 -1.12 2.79
C PRO A 56 16.16 0.23 3.51
N LYS A 57 15.91 1.31 2.76
CA LYS A 57 15.81 2.66 3.34
C LYS A 57 14.71 2.71 4.40
N LYS A 58 14.90 3.55 5.43
CA LYS A 58 13.92 3.75 6.53
C LYS A 58 12.48 3.95 6.02
N SER A 59 12.31 4.69 4.92
CA SER A 59 10.99 4.92 4.32
C SER A 59 10.30 3.64 3.84
N LYS A 60 11.05 2.68 3.29
CA LYS A 60 10.54 1.36 2.90
C LYS A 60 10.24 0.51 4.12
N THR A 61 11.12 0.50 5.13
CA THR A 61 10.90 -0.24 6.39
C THR A 61 9.61 0.17 7.08
N VAL A 62 9.28 1.46 7.09
CA VAL A 62 8.02 1.97 7.64
C VAL A 62 6.81 1.39 6.89
N LEU A 63 6.86 1.34 5.56
CA LEU A 63 5.77 0.78 4.75
C LEU A 63 5.63 -0.74 4.92
N ILE A 64 6.75 -1.48 4.98
CA ILE A 64 6.75 -2.93 5.25
C ILE A 64 6.04 -3.23 6.57
N ARG A 65 6.41 -2.52 7.65
CA ARG A 65 5.80 -2.70 8.97
C ARG A 65 4.30 -2.38 8.94
N ARG A 66 3.95 -1.25 8.33
CA ARG A 66 2.55 -0.81 8.27
C ARG A 66 1.66 -1.76 7.48
N LEU A 67 2.16 -2.32 6.37
CA LEU A 67 1.43 -3.32 5.59
C LEU A 67 1.19 -4.58 6.43
N ARG A 68 2.21 -5.09 7.12
CA ARG A 68 2.08 -6.23 8.04
C ARG A 68 1.09 -5.98 9.18
N ASP A 69 1.10 -4.78 9.75
CA ASP A 69 0.14 -4.40 10.80
C ASP A 69 -1.29 -4.45 10.28
N TYR A 70 -1.53 -3.92 9.07
CA TYR A 70 -2.84 -4.00 8.42
C TYR A 70 -3.26 -5.43 8.09
N ASP A 71 -2.38 -6.26 7.56
CA ASP A 71 -2.69 -7.67 7.31
C ASP A 71 -3.14 -8.41 8.57
N ARG A 72 -2.48 -8.15 9.70
CA ARG A 72 -2.84 -8.75 10.98
C ARG A 72 -4.20 -8.26 11.48
N TRP A 73 -4.54 -6.99 11.26
CA TRP A 73 -5.79 -6.41 11.74
C TRP A 73 -6.98 -6.74 10.85
N LEU A 74 -6.78 -6.73 9.53
CA LEU A 74 -7.82 -6.87 8.51
C LEU A 74 -7.99 -8.30 8.01
N LYS A 75 -7.02 -9.19 8.29
CA LYS A 75 -7.11 -10.65 8.09
C LYS A 75 -7.34 -11.10 6.64
N HIS A 76 -6.89 -10.33 5.67
CA HIS A 76 -6.93 -10.75 4.26
C HIS A 76 -5.87 -11.81 3.88
N ASN A 77 -4.98 -12.16 4.82
CA ASN A 77 -3.97 -13.22 4.66
C ASN A 77 -4.35 -14.53 5.36
N GLU A 78 -5.56 -14.63 5.94
CA GLU A 78 -6.13 -15.86 6.53
C GLU A 78 -7.13 -16.52 5.58
#